data_AF-A0A976JIQ7-F1
#
_entry.id   AF-A0A976JIQ7-F1
#
_cell.length_a   1.000
_cell.length_b   1.000
_cell.length_c   1.000
_cell.angle_alpha   90.00
_cell.angle_beta   90.00
_cell.angle_gamma   90.00
#
_symmetry.space_group_name_H-M   'P 1'
#
loop_
_entity.id
_entity.type
_entity.pdbx_description
1 polymer ?
#
loop_
_entity_poly.entity_id
_entity_poly.type
_entity_poly.pdbx_seq_one_letter_code
_entity_poly.pdbx_strand_id
1 'polypeptide(L)'
;MEDLDYLKSKDTFLAGADEVGRGPLAGPVVGCCFLLNNVTKKKVKNLFEFAQEWEVTDSKKLTQVKRLKIISALGLNLETIKPSQKLIIDIPKVEGLNFSLTEISHDIIDDINILQASLLAMRTSFYKCAE
;
A
#
# COMPACT_ATOMS: atom_id res chain seq x y z
N MET A 1 13.23 -7.02 -18.08
CA MET A 1 13.75 -8.11 -17.24
C MET A 1 13.67 -7.59 -15.81
N GLU A 2 12.89 -8.23 -14.95
CA GLU A 2 12.74 -7.77 -13.56
C GLU A 2 14.06 -8.05 -12.83
N ASP A 3 14.77 -7.00 -12.45
CA ASP A 3 15.97 -7.13 -11.62
C ASP A 3 15.53 -7.44 -10.18
N LEU A 4 15.45 -8.73 -9.87
CA LEU A 4 15.08 -9.26 -8.56
C LEU A 4 16.31 -9.71 -7.76
N ASP A 5 17.51 -9.25 -8.12
CA ASP A 5 18.75 -9.70 -7.50
C ASP A 5 19.03 -9.04 -6.14
N TYR A 6 18.22 -8.02 -5.79
CA TYR A 6 18.17 -7.47 -4.43
C TYR A 6 17.45 -8.40 -3.43
N LEU A 7 16.68 -9.39 -3.89
CA LEU A 7 16.00 -10.38 -3.05
C LEU A 7 16.98 -11.51 -2.66
N LYS A 8 17.92 -11.20 -1.76
CA LYS A 8 19.08 -12.07 -1.46
C LYS A 8 18.83 -13.11 -0.36
N SER A 9 17.77 -13.03 0.43
CA SER A 9 17.59 -13.88 1.61
C SER A 9 16.15 -14.40 1.78
N LYS A 10 16.01 -15.51 2.53
CA LYS A 10 14.70 -16.14 2.81
C LYS A 10 13.81 -15.34 3.77
N ASP A 11 14.39 -14.43 4.54
CA ASP A 11 13.68 -13.59 5.54
C ASP A 11 13.50 -12.14 5.07
N THR A 12 13.50 -11.93 3.75
CA THR A 12 13.27 -10.60 3.16
C THR A 12 11.78 -10.33 3.00
N PHE A 13 11.35 -9.13 3.39
CA PHE A 13 10.06 -8.57 3.03
C PHE A 13 10.22 -7.57 1.87
N LEU A 14 9.14 -7.33 1.13
CA LEU A 14 9.06 -6.29 0.12
C LEU A 14 7.88 -5.40 0.49
N ALA A 15 8.17 -4.12 0.73
CA ALA A 15 7.14 -3.14 1.07
C ALA A 15 7.09 -2.04 0.01
N GLY A 16 5.88 -1.74 -0.45
CA GLY A 16 5.56 -0.55 -1.23
C GLY A 16 4.72 0.39 -0.37
N ALA A 17 5.09 1.66 -0.31
CA ALA A 17 4.35 2.68 0.41
C ALA A 17 4.17 3.93 -0.46
N ASP A 18 3.03 4.58 -0.32
CA ASP A 18 2.67 5.81 -1.03
C ASP A 18 1.67 6.62 -0.19
N GLU A 19 1.54 7.91 -0.47
CA GLU A 19 0.64 8.81 0.24
C GLU A 19 -0.32 9.59 -0.69
N VAL A 20 -1.45 9.99 -0.12
CA VAL A 20 -2.38 10.95 -0.72
C VAL A 20 -2.74 12.04 0.28
N GLY A 21 -3.15 13.21 -0.22
CA GLY A 21 -3.59 14.32 0.64
C GLY A 21 -2.53 15.39 0.94
N ARG A 22 -1.35 15.36 0.30
CA ARG A 22 -0.31 16.40 0.53
C ARG A 22 -0.59 17.80 -0.05
N GLY A 23 -1.54 17.89 -0.99
CA GLY A 23 -1.80 19.08 -1.80
C GLY A 23 -3.11 19.83 -1.50
N PRO A 24 -4.19 19.16 -1.08
CA PRO A 24 -5.42 19.85 -0.65
C PRO A 24 -5.19 20.85 0.49
N LEU A 25 -6.05 21.87 0.56
CA LEU A 25 -6.01 22.90 1.61
C LEU A 25 -6.47 22.36 2.99
N ALA A 26 -7.35 21.37 2.98
CA ALA A 26 -7.93 20.80 4.18
C ALA A 26 -8.09 19.29 4.02
N GLY A 27 -8.14 18.61 5.17
CA GLY A 27 -8.23 17.16 5.26
C GLY A 27 -6.91 16.52 5.71
N PRO A 28 -6.95 15.22 5.98
CA PRO A 28 -5.78 14.51 6.46
C PRO A 28 -4.82 14.15 5.32
N VAL A 29 -3.61 13.74 5.71
CA VAL A 29 -2.74 12.95 4.85
C VAL A 29 -2.96 11.47 5.15
N VAL A 30 -3.16 10.67 4.11
CA VAL A 30 -3.34 9.22 4.23
C VAL A 30 -2.15 8.51 3.61
N GLY A 31 -1.44 7.71 4.42
CA GLY A 31 -0.36 6.84 3.98
C GLY A 31 -0.84 5.40 3.83
N CYS A 32 -0.36 4.70 2.82
CA CYS A 32 -0.68 3.30 2.55
C CYS A 32 0.60 2.47 2.53
N CYS A 33 0.54 1.22 2.98
CA CYS A 33 1.60 0.26 2.76
C CYS A 33 1.06 -1.11 2.35
N PHE A 34 1.65 -1.70 1.31
CA PHE A 34 1.55 -3.12 0.99
C PHE A 34 2.87 -3.80 1.36
N LEU A 35 2.80 -4.90 2.11
CA LEU A 35 3.99 -5.63 2.56
C LEU A 35 3.83 -7.11 2.25
N LEU A 36 4.73 -7.64 1.42
CA LEU A 36 4.82 -9.06 1.11
C LEU A 36 5.87 -9.73 2.01
N ASN A 37 5.46 -10.72 2.79
CA ASN A 37 6.35 -11.51 3.66
C ASN A 37 6.95 -12.72 2.94
N ASN A 38 8.11 -13.18 3.43
CA ASN A 38 8.82 -14.35 2.93
C ASN A 38 8.95 -14.30 1.41
N VAL A 39 9.49 -13.19 0.92
CA VAL A 39 9.49 -12.85 -0.50
C VAL A 39 10.30 -13.88 -1.27
N THR A 40 9.74 -14.34 -2.38
CA THR A 40 10.45 -15.16 -3.36
C THR A 40 10.27 -14.55 -4.74
N LYS A 41 11.22 -14.82 -5.66
CA LYS A 41 11.10 -14.36 -7.06
C LYS A 41 9.76 -14.78 -7.68
N LYS A 42 9.25 -15.97 -7.32
CA LYS A 42 7.93 -16.47 -7.76
C LYS A 42 6.77 -15.61 -7.24
N LYS A 43 6.74 -15.30 -5.94
CA LYS A 43 5.68 -14.46 -5.36
C LYS A 43 5.67 -13.06 -5.96
N VAL A 44 6.85 -12.47 -6.18
CA VAL A 44 6.98 -11.14 -6.80
C VAL A 44 6.48 -11.16 -8.24
N LYS A 45 6.85 -12.18 -9.03
CA LYS A 45 6.33 -12.36 -10.38
C LYS A 45 4.80 -12.48 -10.41
N ASN A 46 4.21 -13.26 -9.50
CA ASN A 46 2.76 -13.40 -9.39
C ASN A 46 2.08 -12.06 -9.02
N LEU A 47 2.68 -11.27 -8.13
CA LEU A 47 2.18 -9.93 -7.78
C LEU A 47 2.26 -8.98 -8.99
N PHE A 48 3.33 -9.05 -9.78
CA PHE A 48 3.44 -8.29 -11.04
C PHE A 48 2.44 -8.74 -12.09
N GLU A 49 2.22 -10.05 -12.25
CA GLU A 49 1.20 -10.59 -13.15
C GLU A 49 -0.19 -10.08 -12.76
N PHE A 50 -0.53 -10.10 -11.48
CA PHE A 50 -1.78 -9.50 -10.97
C PHE A 50 -1.86 -7.99 -11.29
N ALA A 51 -0.79 -7.24 -11.02
CA ALA A 51 -0.77 -5.80 -11.30
C ALA A 51 -0.93 -5.50 -12.80
N GLN A 52 -0.36 -6.31 -13.69
CA GLN A 52 -0.50 -6.19 -15.14
C GLN A 52 -1.91 -6.55 -15.61
N GLU A 53 -2.47 -7.66 -15.12
CA GLU A 53 -3.83 -8.11 -15.44
C GLU A 53 -4.88 -7.05 -15.12
N TRP A 54 -4.75 -6.41 -13.95
CA TRP A 54 -5.64 -5.34 -13.51
C TRP A 54 -5.22 -3.94 -13.98
N GLU A 55 -4.15 -3.86 -14.78
CA GLU A 55 -3.57 -2.63 -15.32
C GLU A 55 -3.36 -1.57 -14.22
N VAL A 56 -2.83 -2.01 -13.08
CA VAL A 56 -2.46 -1.16 -11.95
C VAL A 56 -1.31 -0.27 -12.39
N THR A 57 -1.59 1.02 -12.46
CA THR A 57 -0.66 2.07 -12.89
C THR A 57 -0.83 3.27 -11.96
N ASP A 58 -0.33 4.45 -12.33
CA ASP A 58 -0.52 5.66 -11.54
C ASP A 58 -2.01 5.93 -11.28
N SER A 59 -2.36 6.05 -9.99
CA SER A 59 -3.75 6.15 -9.53
C SER A 59 -4.47 7.41 -10.01
N LYS A 60 -3.75 8.46 -10.44
CA LYS A 60 -4.31 9.70 -10.99
C LYS A 60 -4.72 9.53 -12.46
N LYS A 61 -4.12 8.57 -13.18
CA LYS A 61 -4.46 8.24 -14.57
C LYS A 61 -5.63 7.25 -14.69
N LEU A 62 -6.03 6.63 -13.59
CA LEU A 62 -7.10 5.64 -13.55
C LEU A 62 -8.48 6.27 -13.30
N THR A 63 -9.51 5.77 -13.99
CA THR A 63 -10.90 6.17 -13.74
C THR A 63 -11.40 5.61 -12.39
N GLN A 64 -12.39 6.27 -11.79
CA GLN A 64 -12.98 5.80 -10.53
C GLN A 64 -13.51 4.36 -10.65
N VAL A 65 -14.18 4.02 -11.75
CA VAL A 65 -14.69 2.67 -12.01
C VAL A 65 -13.56 1.64 -12.02
N LYS A 66 -12.42 1.95 -12.66
CA LYS A 66 -11.28 1.05 -12.70
C LYS A 66 -10.61 0.90 -11.33
N ARG A 67 -10.48 1.97 -10.55
CA ARG A 67 -9.98 1.91 -9.17
C ARG A 67 -10.83 1.00 -8.29
N LEU A 68 -12.16 1.12 -8.37
CA LEU A 68 -13.08 0.25 -7.63
C LEU A 68 -12.93 -1.22 -8.02
N LYS A 69 -12.77 -1.51 -9.32
CA LYS A 69 -12.50 -2.89 -9.79
C LYS A 69 -11.21 -3.46 -9.20
N ILE A 70 -10.14 -2.68 -9.17
CA ILE A 70 -8.85 -3.09 -8.56
C ILE A 70 -9.02 -3.38 -7.07
N ILE A 71 -9.74 -2.50 -6.34
CA ILE A 71 -10.01 -2.68 -4.91
C ILE A 71 -10.80 -3.99 -4.68
N SER A 72 -11.83 -4.25 -5.48
CA SER A 72 -12.58 -5.51 -5.41
C SER A 72 -11.72 -6.73 -5.75
N ALA A 73 -10.80 -6.61 -6.72
CA ALA A 73 -9.87 -7.68 -7.09
C ALA A 73 -8.84 -8.00 -6.00
N LEU A 74 -8.50 -7.01 -5.18
CA LEU A 74 -7.68 -7.18 -3.97
C LEU A 74 -8.48 -7.80 -2.80
N GLY A 75 -9.77 -8.11 -3.00
CA GLY A 75 -10.64 -8.61 -1.93
C GLY A 75 -10.94 -7.58 -0.83
N LEU A 76 -10.70 -6.30 -1.10
CA LEU A 76 -10.89 -5.21 -0.15
C LEU A 76 -12.33 -4.67 -0.22
N ASN A 77 -12.93 -4.43 0.94
CA ASN A 77 -14.21 -3.74 1.05
C ASN A 77 -14.00 -2.35 1.69
N LEU A 78 -14.37 -1.30 0.96
CA LEU A 78 -14.21 0.10 1.41
C LEU A 78 -14.99 0.41 2.69
N GLU A 79 -16.07 -0.31 2.99
CA GLU A 79 -16.87 -0.10 4.20
C GLU A 79 -16.20 -0.67 5.45
N THR A 80 -15.35 -1.69 5.29
CA THR A 80 -14.67 -2.37 6.41
C THR A 80 -13.24 -1.86 6.61
N ILE A 81 -12.68 -1.17 5.63
CA ILE A 81 -11.37 -0.53 5.75
C ILE A 81 -11.46 0.66 6.70
N LYS A 82 -10.74 0.56 7.81
CA LYS A 82 -10.46 1.63 8.76
C LYS A 82 -8.97 1.93 8.74
N PRO A 83 -8.56 3.19 8.95
CA PRO A 83 -7.15 3.50 9.20
C PRO A 83 -6.61 2.78 10.44
N SER A 84 -5.28 2.68 10.50
CA SER A 84 -4.49 2.16 11.61
C SER A 84 -4.75 0.68 11.95
N GLN A 85 -5.22 -0.11 10.98
CA GLN A 85 -5.36 -1.57 11.10
C GLN A 85 -4.59 -2.30 10.01
N LYS A 86 -4.12 -3.50 10.34
CA LYS A 86 -3.57 -4.46 9.39
C LYS A 86 -4.70 -5.28 8.78
N LEU A 87 -4.72 -5.38 7.46
CA LEU A 87 -5.56 -6.30 6.71
C LEU A 87 -4.67 -7.26 5.93
N ILE A 88 -5.05 -8.53 5.91
CA ILE A 88 -4.40 -9.54 5.08
C ILE A 88 -5.15 -9.55 3.75
N ILE A 89 -4.40 -9.42 2.67
CA ILE A 89 -4.91 -9.47 1.31
C ILE A 89 -4.61 -10.86 0.76
N ASP A 90 -5.65 -11.51 0.27
CA ASP A 90 -5.54 -12.77 -0.43
C ASP A 90 -5.77 -12.54 -1.93
N ILE A 91 -4.67 -12.48 -2.68
CA ILE A 91 -4.73 -12.51 -4.14
C ILE A 91 -4.21 -13.86 -4.65
N PRO A 92 -4.75 -14.36 -5.77
CA PRO A 92 -4.35 -15.66 -6.30
C PRO A 92 -2.84 -15.80 -6.42
N LYS A 93 -2.29 -16.86 -5.82
CA LYS A 93 -0.87 -17.24 -5.90
C LYS A 93 0.11 -16.26 -5.20
N VAL A 94 -0.36 -15.28 -4.42
CA VAL A 94 0.50 -14.41 -3.59
C VAL A 94 0.03 -14.46 -2.14
N GLU A 95 0.60 -15.39 -1.39
CA GLU A 95 0.33 -15.52 0.05
C GLU A 95 1.19 -14.55 0.87
N GLY A 96 0.61 -14.05 1.97
CA GLY A 96 1.31 -13.21 2.94
C GLY A 96 1.48 -11.75 2.51
N LEU A 97 0.59 -11.26 1.66
CA LEU A 97 0.47 -9.85 1.31
C LEU A 97 -0.39 -9.14 2.38
N ASN A 98 0.22 -8.22 3.10
CA ASN A 98 -0.44 -7.40 4.11
C ASN A 98 -0.67 -5.99 3.55
N PHE A 99 -1.70 -5.33 4.07
CA PHE A 99 -2.07 -3.97 3.73
C PHE A 99 -2.46 -3.19 4.98
N SER A 100 -2.13 -1.90 4.99
CA SER A 100 -2.59 -0.99 6.03
C SER A 100 -2.70 0.43 5.48
N LEU A 101 -3.57 1.20 6.13
CA LEU A 101 -3.70 2.64 5.92
C LEU A 101 -3.42 3.35 7.24
N THR A 102 -2.88 4.56 7.19
CA THR A 102 -2.77 5.45 8.36
C THR A 102 -3.21 6.83 7.94
N GLU A 103 -4.03 7.44 8.76
CA GLU A 103 -4.49 8.82 8.60
C GLU A 103 -3.77 9.72 9.60
N ILE A 104 -3.24 10.84 9.12
CA ILE A 104 -2.65 11.90 9.95
C ILE A 104 -3.53 13.15 9.81
N SER A 105 -4.11 13.58 10.92
CA SER A 105 -5.03 14.73 10.95
C SER A 105 -4.32 16.05 10.66
N HIS A 106 -5.10 17.06 10.25
CA HIS A 106 -4.59 18.41 10.02
C HIS A 106 -3.92 19.02 11.27
N ASP A 107 -4.41 18.71 12.47
CA ASP A 107 -3.79 19.20 13.71
C ASP A 107 -2.33 18.75 13.83
N ILE A 108 -2.06 17.47 13.51
CA ILE A 108 -0.69 16.94 13.49
C ILE A 108 0.10 17.54 12.33
N ILE A 109 -0.52 17.69 11.14
CA ILE A 109 0.13 18.30 9.97
C ILE A 109 0.64 19.71 10.30
N ASP A 110 -0.16 20.51 11.00
CA ASP A 110 0.18 21.86 11.38
C ASP A 110 1.35 21.89 12.39
N ASP A 111 1.41 20.91 13.29
CA ASP A 111 2.51 20.78 14.27
C ASP A 111 3.84 20.35 13.64
N ILE A 112 3.81 19.41 12.69
CA ILE A 112 5.05 18.76 12.17
C ILE A 112 5.39 19.09 10.72
N ASN A 113 4.57 19.90 10.04
CA ASN A 113 4.58 20.19 8.60
C ASN A 113 4.17 19.02 7.69
N ILE A 114 3.75 19.38 6.48
CA ILE A 114 3.19 18.43 5.49
C ILE A 114 4.17 17.34 5.06
N LEU A 115 5.47 17.64 4.97
CA LEU A 115 6.48 16.66 4.57
C LEU A 115 6.64 15.59 5.65
N GLN A 116 6.74 15.99 6.92
CA GLN A 116 6.87 15.03 8.02
C GLN A 116 5.58 14.26 8.26
N ALA A 117 4.41 14.88 8.08
CA ALA A 117 3.13 14.19 8.15
C ALA A 117 3.02 13.08 7.10
N SER A 118 3.43 13.33 5.85
CA SER A 118 3.50 12.29 4.80
C SER A 118 4.44 11.15 5.15
N LEU A 119 5.66 11.46 5.63
CA LEU A 119 6.62 10.44 6.07
C LEU A 119 6.10 9.65 7.26
N LEU A 120 5.45 10.31 8.22
CA LEU A 120 4.82 9.71 9.39
C LEU A 120 3.69 8.75 8.98
N ALA A 121 2.83 9.16 8.06
CA ALA A 121 1.72 8.34 7.57
C ALA A 121 2.25 7.05 6.92
N MET A 122 3.18 7.15 5.98
CA MET A 122 3.78 5.98 5.31
C MET A 122 4.53 5.06 6.28
N ARG A 123 5.35 5.64 7.17
CA ARG A 123 6.10 4.88 8.18
C ARG A 123 5.18 4.12 9.12
N THR A 124 4.11 4.76 9.58
CA THR A 124 3.14 4.14 10.49
C THR A 124 2.39 3.00 9.79
N SER A 125 1.99 3.19 8.53
CA SER A 125 1.38 2.12 7.73
C SER A 125 2.34 0.94 7.56
N PHE A 126 3.62 1.20 7.27
CA PHE A 126 4.63 0.13 7.21
C PHE A 126 4.71 -0.68 8.51
N TYR A 127 4.85 -0.01 9.66
CA TYR A 127 4.92 -0.71 10.95
C TYR A 127 3.66 -1.53 11.23
N LYS A 128 2.47 -0.99 10.91
CA LYS A 128 1.21 -1.71 11.06
C LYS A 128 1.12 -2.96 10.18
N CYS A 129 1.71 -2.94 8.99
CA CYS A 129 1.78 -4.13 8.13
C CYS A 129 2.75 -5.20 8.67
N ALA A 130 3.82 -4.75 9.33
CA ALA A 130 4.91 -5.59 9.82
C ALA A 130 4.63 -6.21 11.20
N GLU A 131 3.79 -5.58 12.04
CA GLU A 131 3.22 -6.14 13.29
C GLU A 131 2.47 -7.46 13.03
#